data_AF-A0A8I1T4X6-F1
#
_entry.id   AF-A0A8I1T4X6-F1
#
_cell.length_a   1.000
_cell.length_b   1.000
_cell.length_c   1.000
_cell.angle_alpha   90.00
_cell.angle_beta   90.00
_cell.angle_gamma   90.00
#
_symmetry.space_group_name_H-M   'P 1'
#
loop_
_entity.id
_entity.type
_entity.pdbx_description
1 polymer ?
#
loop_
_entity_poly.entity_id
_entity_poly.type
_entity_poly.pdbx_seq_one_letter_code
_entity_poly.pdbx_strand_id
1 'polypeptide(L)'
;MYFFSPSAALARRMRAAATMLALTLAVAGCATAPPPNDAMNLAQYQLQAARDAGAADYAPVDLGFAQDKFQQAQEAMAARKFADAANLAEESGADAELARVKARLGAARAEMQGKLQENTRLRSEGEQLAARQQQMEQAIPAPAADYSAPLPVGDMPAPSASVLSAPVDGTPIPGNDDPAAASSIPGGQP
;
A
#
# COMPACT_ATOMS: atom_id res chain seq x y z
N MET A 1 43.14 71.33 38.17
CA MET A 1 42.03 70.42 38.54
C MET A 1 41.99 69.29 37.53
N TYR A 2 42.54 68.11 37.86
CA TYR A 2 42.49 66.92 36.99
C TYR A 2 41.29 66.06 37.40
N PHE A 3 40.28 65.99 36.53
CA PHE A 3 39.21 65.01 36.64
C PHE A 3 39.70 63.69 36.06
N PHE A 4 40.06 62.75 36.94
CA PHE A 4 40.43 61.38 36.60
C PHE A 4 39.14 60.63 36.24
N SER A 5 38.97 60.24 34.98
CA SER A 5 37.74 59.62 34.45
C SER A 5 37.85 58.08 34.46
N PRO A 6 37.17 57.36 35.38
CA PRO A 6 37.26 55.89 35.49
C PRO A 6 36.37 55.13 34.46
N SER A 7 35.63 55.85 33.62
CA SER A 7 34.55 55.34 32.76
C SER A 7 35.04 54.37 31.68
N ALA A 8 36.27 54.55 31.18
CA ALA A 8 36.81 53.75 30.08
C ALA A 8 37.20 52.32 30.51
N ALA A 9 37.60 52.12 31.77
CA ALA A 9 37.97 50.81 32.30
C ALA A 9 36.73 49.95 32.58
N LEU A 10 35.65 50.55 33.08
CA LEU A 10 34.37 49.87 33.31
C LEU A 10 33.71 49.43 32.00
N ALA A 11 33.70 50.30 30.98
CA ALA A 11 33.14 49.98 29.67
C ALA A 11 33.88 48.82 28.97
N ARG A 12 35.21 48.75 29.13
CA ARG A 12 36.03 47.67 28.55
C ARG A 12 35.80 46.34 29.27
N ARG A 13 35.61 46.35 30.59
CA ARG A 13 35.25 45.17 31.41
C ARG A 13 33.84 44.67 31.10
N MET A 14 32.86 45.56 30.93
CA MET A 14 31.50 45.17 30.53
C MET A 14 31.45 44.55 29.13
N ARG A 15 32.21 45.10 28.17
CA ARG A 15 32.31 44.50 26.82
C ARG A 15 32.94 43.11 26.86
N ALA A 16 34.01 42.93 27.62
CA ALA A 16 34.65 41.62 27.80
C ALA A 16 33.73 40.60 28.50
N ALA A 17 32.96 41.04 29.50
CA ALA A 17 31.98 40.20 30.18
C ALA A 17 30.82 39.81 29.25
N ALA A 18 30.33 40.74 28.42
CA ALA A 18 29.28 40.47 27.44
C ALA A 18 29.74 39.48 26.35
N THR A 19 30.99 39.60 25.87
CA THR A 19 31.54 38.65 24.89
C THR A 19 31.75 37.26 25.49
N MET A 20 32.19 37.18 26.75
CA MET A 20 32.31 35.90 27.46
C MET A 20 30.94 35.25 27.69
N LEU A 21 29.93 36.03 28.12
CA LEU A 21 28.58 35.52 28.32
C LEU A 21 27.96 35.00 27.01
N ALA A 22 28.11 35.76 25.91
CA ALA A 22 27.65 35.34 24.59
C ALA A 22 28.33 34.04 24.11
N LEU A 23 29.64 33.90 24.37
CA LEU A 23 30.38 32.67 24.04
C LEU A 23 29.90 31.48 24.89
N THR A 24 29.63 31.67 26.18
CA THR A 24 29.09 30.60 27.03
C THR A 24 27.67 30.18 26.65
N LEU A 25 26.79 31.11 26.24
CA LEU A 25 25.44 30.78 25.78
C LEU A 25 25.46 30.02 24.44
N ALA A 26 26.39 30.35 23.54
CA ALA A 26 26.57 29.63 22.28
C ALA A 26 27.01 28.16 22.52
N VAL A 27 27.81 27.90 23.55
CA VAL A 27 28.26 26.54 23.91
C VAL A 27 27.22 25.79 24.76
N ALA A 28 26.47 26.49 25.61
CA ALA A 28 25.42 25.88 26.44
C ALA A 28 24.24 25.34 25.62
N GLY A 29 24.00 25.86 24.41
CA GLY A 29 23.00 25.33 23.49
C GLY A 29 23.31 23.92 22.93
N CYS A 30 24.57 23.48 22.97
CA CYS A 30 24.96 22.15 22.47
C CYS A 30 25.16 21.09 23.57
N ALA A 31 25.13 21.47 24.85
CA ALA A 31 25.45 20.55 25.96
C ALA A 31 24.22 19.95 26.67
N THR A 32 23.00 20.38 26.32
CA THR A 32 21.78 19.99 27.05
C THR A 32 20.66 19.42 26.17
N ALA A 33 20.96 18.99 24.94
CA ALA A 33 19.95 18.32 24.11
C ALA A 33 19.44 17.06 24.83
N PRO A 34 18.15 16.97 25.17
CA PRO A 34 17.59 15.77 25.77
C PRO A 34 17.69 14.59 24.79
N PRO A 35 17.69 13.34 25.28
CA PRO A 35 17.68 12.17 24.42
C PRO A 35 16.51 12.21 23.41
N PRO A 36 16.76 12.05 22.10
CA PRO A 36 15.76 12.17 21.03
C PRO A 36 14.90 10.90 20.90
N ASN A 37 14.23 10.49 21.99
CA ASN A 37 13.46 9.25 22.02
C ASN A 37 12.32 9.24 20.99
N ASP A 38 11.67 10.39 20.77
CA ASP A 38 10.58 10.50 19.79
C ASP A 38 11.05 10.23 18.36
N ALA A 39 12.20 10.81 17.97
CA ALA A 39 12.81 10.57 16.65
C ALA A 39 13.22 9.10 16.48
N MET A 40 13.83 8.51 17.51
CA MET A 40 14.21 7.08 17.51
C MET A 40 12.99 6.16 17.35
N ASN A 41 11.91 6.44 18.09
CA ASN A 41 10.68 5.65 18.04
C ASN A 41 9.99 5.80 16.67
N LEU A 42 9.94 7.02 16.13
CA LEU A 42 9.38 7.30 14.82
C LEU A 42 10.16 6.56 13.71
N ALA A 43 11.49 6.61 13.75
CA ALA A 43 12.35 5.91 12.79
C ALA A 43 12.13 4.39 12.86
N GLN A 44 12.07 3.83 14.07
CA GLN A 44 11.76 2.41 14.28
C GLN A 44 10.40 2.03 13.70
N TYR A 45 9.37 2.85 13.95
CA TYR A 45 8.04 2.63 13.39
C TYR A 45 8.07 2.64 11.85
N GLN A 46 8.75 3.61 11.24
CA GLN A 46 8.87 3.70 9.78
C GLN A 46 9.62 2.49 9.18
N LEU A 47 10.67 2.02 9.84
CA LEU A 47 11.37 0.79 9.46
C LEU A 47 10.45 -0.42 9.47
N GLN A 48 9.59 -0.57 10.50
CA GLN A 48 8.61 -1.66 10.52
C GLN A 48 7.57 -1.49 9.42
N ALA A 49 7.02 -0.29 9.24
CA ALA A 49 6.06 -0.02 8.18
C ALA A 49 6.63 -0.30 6.77
N ALA A 50 7.93 -0.08 6.56
CA ALA A 50 8.62 -0.44 5.33
C ALA A 50 8.75 -1.97 5.16
N ARG A 51 9.13 -2.68 6.23
CA ARG A 51 9.20 -4.16 6.22
C ARG A 51 7.85 -4.79 5.95
N ASP A 52 6.81 -4.32 6.63
CA ASP A 52 5.42 -4.79 6.47
C ASP A 52 4.90 -4.55 5.04
N ALA A 53 5.37 -3.50 4.37
CA ALA A 53 5.06 -3.23 2.97
C ALA A 53 5.85 -4.10 1.97
N GLY A 54 6.68 -5.04 2.43
CA GLY A 54 7.49 -5.91 1.58
C GLY A 54 8.72 -5.23 0.99
N ALA A 55 9.28 -4.21 1.66
CA ALA A 55 10.44 -3.50 1.14
C ALA A 55 11.69 -4.38 0.98
N ALA A 56 11.79 -5.51 1.69
CA ALA A 56 12.87 -6.47 1.48
C ALA A 56 12.87 -7.05 0.05
N ASP A 57 11.70 -7.23 -0.55
CA ASP A 57 11.58 -7.84 -1.88
C ASP A 57 11.61 -6.80 -2.99
N TYR A 58 10.98 -5.64 -2.75
CA TYR A 58 10.73 -4.63 -3.78
C TYR A 58 11.64 -3.39 -3.69
N ALA A 59 12.27 -3.13 -2.55
CA ALA A 59 13.14 -1.98 -2.31
C ALA A 59 14.30 -2.28 -1.32
N PRO A 60 15.08 -3.37 -1.50
CA PRO A 60 16.05 -3.84 -0.51
C PRO A 60 17.18 -2.84 -0.24
N VAL A 61 17.58 -2.07 -1.25
CA VAL A 61 18.67 -1.09 -1.13
C VAL A 61 18.26 0.07 -0.22
N ASP A 62 17.08 0.64 -0.44
CA ASP A 62 16.57 1.75 0.38
C ASP A 62 16.30 1.29 1.81
N LEU A 63 15.75 0.07 1.98
CA LEU A 63 15.55 -0.52 3.29
C LEU A 63 16.88 -0.77 4.02
N GLY A 64 17.93 -1.16 3.31
CA GLY A 64 19.28 -1.31 3.84
C GLY A 64 19.84 0.02 4.37
N PHE A 65 19.76 1.09 3.56
CA PHE A 65 20.18 2.43 3.99
C PHE A 65 19.45 2.90 5.24
N ALA A 66 18.13 2.68 5.32
CA ALA A 66 17.35 3.02 6.50
C ALA A 66 17.83 2.27 7.74
N GLN A 67 18.14 0.98 7.62
CA GLN A 67 18.63 0.15 8.73
C GLN A 67 20.03 0.56 9.18
N ASP A 68 20.93 0.80 8.23
CA ASP A 68 22.31 1.22 8.52
C ASP A 68 22.33 2.57 9.23
N LYS A 69 21.50 3.54 8.80
CA LYS A 69 21.39 4.84 9.47
C LYS A 69 20.76 4.72 10.86
N PHE A 70 19.75 3.85 11.03
CA PHE A 70 19.18 3.60 12.35
C PHE A 70 20.20 2.97 13.31
N GLN A 71 21.04 2.07 12.80
CA GLN A 71 22.13 1.49 13.60
C GLN A 71 23.13 2.56 14.04
N GLN A 72 23.54 3.45 13.13
CA GLN A 72 24.38 4.60 13.46
C GLN A 72 23.70 5.54 14.47
N ALA A 73 22.39 5.75 14.36
CA ALA A 73 21.61 6.55 15.32
C ALA A 73 21.66 5.92 16.73
N GLN A 74 21.52 4.60 16.84
CA GLN A 74 21.63 3.87 18.10
C GLN A 74 23.04 3.96 18.70
N GLU A 75 24.08 3.92 17.87
CA GLU A 75 25.47 4.11 18.31
C GLU A 75 25.71 5.54 18.82
N ALA A 76 25.18 6.55 18.11
CA ALA A 76 25.22 7.94 18.55
C ALA A 76 24.45 8.16 19.86
N MET A 77 23.29 7.50 20.03
CA MET A 77 22.54 7.48 21.30
C MET A 77 23.39 6.92 22.44
N ALA A 78 24.04 5.77 22.23
CA ALA A 78 24.91 5.14 23.22
C ALA A 78 26.13 6.03 23.57
N ALA A 79 26.67 6.74 22.57
CA ALA A 79 27.75 7.71 22.75
C ALA A 79 27.27 9.06 23.33
N ARG A 80 25.98 9.22 23.64
CA ARG A 80 25.34 10.46 24.11
C ARG A 80 25.48 11.64 23.15
N LYS A 81 25.66 11.36 21.86
CA LYS A 81 25.66 12.35 20.77
C LYS A 81 24.21 12.56 20.30
N PHE A 82 23.41 13.20 21.14
CA PHE A 82 21.95 13.27 20.94
C PHE A 82 21.53 14.03 19.68
N ALA A 83 22.27 15.07 19.28
CA ALA A 83 21.98 15.79 18.03
C ALA A 83 22.23 14.90 16.80
N ASP A 84 23.37 14.20 16.76
CA ASP A 84 23.70 13.27 15.67
C ASP A 84 22.70 12.12 15.60
N ALA A 85 22.32 11.56 16.76
CA ALA A 85 21.30 10.52 16.85
C ALA A 85 19.95 10.96 16.28
N ALA A 86 19.51 12.19 16.60
CA ALA A 86 18.26 12.73 16.08
C ALA A 86 18.28 12.85 14.55
N ASN A 87 19.36 13.41 14.00
CA ASN A 87 19.52 13.58 12.56
C ASN A 87 19.56 12.22 11.84
N LEU A 88 20.37 11.28 12.34
CA LEU A 88 20.48 9.93 11.75
C LEU A 88 19.15 9.16 11.83
N ALA A 89 18.39 9.31 12.92
CA ALA A 89 17.07 8.71 13.05
C ALA A 89 16.06 9.31 12.07
N GLU A 90 16.06 10.63 11.87
CA GLU A 90 15.20 11.30 10.89
C GLU A 90 15.52 10.88 9.46
N GLU A 91 16.82 10.85 9.09
CA GLU A 91 17.28 10.34 7.80
C GLU A 91 16.89 8.87 7.59
N SER A 92 17.08 8.03 8.61
CA SER A 92 16.63 6.63 8.59
C SER A 92 15.13 6.51 8.35
N GLY A 93 14.33 7.34 9.01
CA GLY A 93 12.88 7.40 8.81
C GLY A 93 12.52 7.77 7.37
N ALA A 94 13.15 8.79 6.81
CA ALA A 94 12.92 9.22 5.43
C ALA A 94 13.29 8.12 4.41
N ASP A 95 14.41 7.43 4.61
CA ASP A 95 14.81 6.29 3.76
C ASP A 95 13.83 5.12 3.90
N ALA A 96 13.34 4.84 5.11
CA ALA A 96 12.36 3.79 5.36
C ALA A 96 11.02 4.11 4.66
N GLU A 97 10.57 5.36 4.70
CA GLU A 97 9.36 5.79 3.99
C GLU A 97 9.53 5.68 2.47
N LEU A 98 10.69 6.08 1.96
CA LEU A 98 11.03 5.88 0.54
C LEU A 98 10.96 4.39 0.16
N ALA A 99 11.57 3.53 0.97
CA ALA A 99 11.54 2.08 0.79
C ALA A 99 10.10 1.55 0.80
N ARG A 100 9.27 2.00 1.76
CA ARG A 100 7.86 1.63 1.88
C ARG A 100 7.06 1.98 0.63
N VAL A 101 7.21 3.21 0.14
CA VAL A 101 6.48 3.68 -1.05
C VAL A 101 6.93 2.93 -2.30
N LYS A 102 8.24 2.73 -2.48
CA LYS A 102 8.79 1.90 -3.57
C LYS A 102 8.28 0.46 -3.48
N ALA A 103 8.18 -0.09 -2.28
CA ALA A 103 7.70 -1.45 -2.09
C ALA A 103 6.24 -1.63 -2.51
N ARG A 104 5.37 -0.72 -2.06
CA ARG A 104 3.96 -0.69 -2.48
C ARG A 104 3.82 -0.56 -4.00
N LEU A 105 4.64 0.28 -4.62
CA LEU A 105 4.66 0.44 -6.07
C LEU A 105 5.13 -0.84 -6.79
N GLY A 106 6.16 -1.51 -6.27
CA GLY A 106 6.65 -2.79 -6.78
C GLY A 106 5.58 -3.88 -6.70
N ALA A 107 4.94 -4.02 -5.53
CA ALA A 107 3.85 -4.96 -5.31
C ALA A 107 2.66 -4.70 -6.25
N ALA A 108 2.23 -3.43 -6.38
CA ALA A 108 1.14 -3.07 -7.29
C ALA A 108 1.47 -3.41 -8.76
N ARG A 109 2.72 -3.21 -9.19
CA ARG A 109 3.17 -3.59 -10.53
C ARG A 109 3.15 -5.10 -10.74
N ALA A 110 3.60 -5.88 -9.76
CA ALA A 110 3.56 -7.34 -9.81
C ALA A 110 2.10 -7.84 -9.91
N GLU A 111 1.20 -7.27 -9.12
CA GLU A 111 -0.23 -7.61 -9.16
C GLU A 111 -0.85 -7.28 -10.53
N MET A 112 -0.56 -6.11 -11.10
CA MET A 112 -1.02 -5.74 -12.44
C MET A 112 -0.52 -6.70 -13.51
N GLN A 113 0.75 -7.11 -13.44
CA GLN A 113 1.30 -8.09 -14.38
C GLN A 113 0.61 -9.44 -14.26
N GLY A 114 0.33 -9.91 -13.04
CA GLY A 114 -0.45 -11.14 -12.81
C GLY A 114 -1.83 -11.06 -13.43
N LYS A 115 -2.57 -9.98 -13.18
CA LYS A 115 -3.91 -9.76 -13.76
C LYS A 115 -3.90 -9.69 -15.29
N LEU A 116 -2.87 -9.08 -15.88
CA LEU A 116 -2.71 -9.03 -17.34
C LEU A 116 -2.45 -10.42 -17.92
N GLN A 117 -1.61 -11.23 -17.27
CA GLN A 117 -1.35 -12.61 -17.71
C GLN A 117 -2.61 -13.47 -17.62
N GLU A 118 -3.37 -13.34 -16.53
CA GLU A 118 -4.66 -14.03 -16.37
C GLU A 118 -5.68 -13.59 -17.42
N ASN A 119 -5.82 -12.28 -17.67
CA ASN A 119 -6.73 -11.79 -18.71
C ASN A 119 -6.36 -12.32 -20.10
N THR A 120 -5.06 -12.32 -20.41
CA THR A 120 -4.54 -12.86 -21.68
C THR A 120 -4.83 -14.35 -21.81
N ARG A 121 -4.60 -15.13 -20.74
CA ARG A 121 -4.92 -16.56 -20.70
C ARG A 121 -6.40 -16.80 -20.99
N LEU A 122 -7.30 -16.12 -20.28
CA LEU A 122 -8.74 -16.27 -20.44
C LEU A 122 -9.22 -15.90 -21.85
N ARG A 123 -8.64 -14.86 -22.47
CA ARG A 123 -8.93 -14.50 -23.86
C ARG A 123 -8.52 -15.61 -24.82
N SER A 124 -7.31 -16.16 -24.66
CA SER A 124 -6.82 -17.25 -25.50
C SER A 124 -7.67 -18.51 -25.36
N GLU A 125 -8.14 -18.82 -24.16
CA GLU A 125 -9.05 -19.95 -23.90
C GLU A 125 -10.40 -19.72 -24.58
N GLY A 126 -10.96 -18.51 -24.49
CA GLY A 126 -12.19 -18.13 -25.19
C GLY A 126 -12.08 -18.29 -26.71
N GLU A 127 -10.98 -17.84 -27.30
CA GLU A 127 -10.71 -17.99 -28.75
C GLU A 127 -10.57 -19.45 -29.16
N GLN A 128 -9.87 -20.28 -28.37
CA GLN A 128 -9.74 -21.71 -28.62
C GLN A 128 -11.09 -22.45 -28.57
N LEU A 129 -11.94 -22.09 -27.59
CA LEU A 129 -13.28 -22.66 -27.47
C LEU A 129 -14.17 -22.26 -28.63
N ALA A 130 -14.11 -20.99 -29.06
CA ALA A 130 -14.83 -20.53 -30.24
C ALA A 130 -14.37 -21.24 -31.52
N ALA A 131 -13.06 -21.41 -31.70
CA ALA A 131 -12.49 -22.16 -32.83
C ALA A 131 -12.91 -23.64 -32.82
N ARG A 132 -12.93 -24.29 -31.65
CA ARG A 132 -13.44 -25.66 -31.51
C ARG A 132 -14.92 -25.79 -31.87
N GLN A 133 -15.75 -24.83 -31.44
CA GLN A 133 -17.17 -24.81 -31.81
C GLN A 133 -17.35 -24.69 -33.32
N GLN A 134 -16.61 -23.79 -33.98
CA GLN A 134 -16.65 -23.64 -35.44
C GLN A 134 -16.22 -24.92 -36.18
N GLN A 135 -15.19 -25.62 -35.68
CA GLN A 135 -14.76 -26.90 -36.27
C GLN A 135 -15.83 -27.98 -36.12
N MET A 136 -16.50 -28.07 -34.97
CA MET A 136 -17.58 -29.03 -34.77
C MET A 136 -18.76 -28.75 -35.70
N GLU A 137 -19.15 -27.48 -35.87
CA GLU A 137 -20.24 -27.08 -36.79
C GLU A 137 -19.92 -27.43 -38.25
N GLN A 138 -18.66 -27.22 -38.70
CA GLN A 138 -18.21 -27.60 -40.05
C GLN A 138 -18.09 -29.12 -40.25
N ALA A 139 -17.88 -29.87 -39.16
CA ALA A 139 -17.81 -31.32 -39.19
C ALA A 139 -19.18 -32.00 -39.20
N ILE A 140 -20.28 -31.26 -39.01
CA ILE A 140 -21.63 -31.75 -39.29
C ILE A 140 -21.74 -31.85 -40.81
N PRO A 141 -21.78 -33.05 -41.41
CA PRO A 141 -21.95 -33.16 -42.85
C PRO A 141 -23.25 -32.47 -43.23
N ALA A 142 -23.17 -31.54 -44.19
CA ALA A 142 -24.37 -30.96 -44.82
C ALA A 142 -25.32 -32.11 -45.13
N PRO A 143 -26.62 -32.05 -44.78
CA PRO A 143 -27.55 -33.09 -45.16
C PRO A 143 -27.42 -33.23 -46.67
N ALA A 144 -26.97 -34.41 -47.13
CA ALA A 144 -26.93 -34.72 -48.54
C ALA A 144 -28.30 -34.34 -49.08
N ALA A 145 -28.33 -33.43 -50.05
CA ALA A 145 -29.54 -32.96 -50.67
C ALA A 145 -30.16 -34.12 -51.46
N ASP A 146 -30.84 -35.00 -50.73
CA ASP A 146 -31.64 -36.12 -51.20
C ASP A 146 -32.99 -36.08 -50.47
N TYR A 147 -33.56 -34.87 -50.34
CA TYR A 147 -34.97 -34.66 -50.00
C TYR A 147 -35.78 -34.51 -51.28
N SER A 148 -35.73 -35.52 -52.15
CA SER A 148 -36.68 -35.72 -53.24
C SER A 148 -37.64 -36.86 -52.89
N ALA A 149 -38.28 -36.81 -51.71
CA ALA A 149 -39.43 -37.64 -51.40
C ALA A 149 -40.25 -37.01 -50.25
N PRO A 150 -41.57 -36.81 -50.39
CA PRO A 150 -42.42 -36.53 -49.25
C PRO A 150 -42.39 -37.74 -48.32
N LEU A 151 -41.98 -37.54 -47.07
CA LEU A 151 -42.08 -38.59 -46.06
C LEU A 151 -43.57 -38.93 -45.85
N PRO A 152 -43.96 -40.22 -45.77
CA PRO A 152 -45.32 -40.57 -45.40
C PRO A 152 -45.56 -40.07 -43.99
N VAL A 153 -46.50 -39.14 -43.85
CA VAL A 153 -47.01 -38.67 -42.57
C VAL A 153 -47.75 -39.85 -41.94
N GLY A 154 -47.02 -40.66 -41.18
CA GLY A 154 -47.63 -41.62 -40.26
C GLY A 154 -48.30 -40.83 -39.14
N ASP A 155 -49.60 -41.04 -38.95
CA ASP A 155 -50.36 -40.53 -37.80
C ASP A 155 -49.63 -40.89 -36.50
N MET A 156 -48.90 -39.92 -35.97
CA MET A 156 -48.31 -40.01 -34.64
C MET A 156 -49.35 -39.43 -33.68
N PRO A 157 -49.85 -40.21 -32.70
CA PRO A 157 -50.73 -39.64 -31.69
C PRO A 157 -49.98 -38.53 -30.96
N ALA A 158 -50.68 -37.41 -30.73
CA ALA A 158 -50.13 -36.25 -30.04
C ALA A 158 -49.43 -36.69 -28.74
N PRO A 159 -48.20 -36.22 -28.45
CA PRO A 159 -47.64 -36.42 -27.13
C PRO A 159 -48.62 -35.83 -26.12
N SER A 160 -48.92 -36.59 -25.07
CA SER A 160 -49.76 -36.11 -23.98
C SER A 160 -49.19 -34.77 -23.53
N ALA A 161 -50.01 -33.72 -23.63
CA ALA A 161 -49.66 -32.38 -23.19
C ALA A 161 -48.99 -32.49 -21.81
N SER A 162 -47.71 -32.15 -21.75
CA SER A 162 -47.01 -32.04 -20.48
C SER A 162 -47.73 -30.95 -19.71
N VAL A 163 -48.56 -31.39 -18.75
CA VAL A 163 -49.32 -30.54 -17.86
C VAL A 163 -48.32 -29.63 -17.14
N LEU A 164 -48.54 -28.33 -17.29
CA LEU A 164 -47.92 -27.30 -16.47
C LEU A 164 -48.28 -27.60 -15.02
N SER A 165 -47.35 -28.20 -14.25
CA SER A 165 -47.52 -28.37 -12.82
C SER A 165 -47.62 -26.98 -12.18
N ALA A 166 -48.75 -26.73 -11.52
CA ALA A 166 -49.01 -25.52 -10.76
C ALA A 166 -47.97 -25.34 -9.62
N PRO A 167 -47.76 -24.11 -9.12
CA PRO A 167 -46.81 -23.86 -8.04
C PRO A 167 -47.27 -24.58 -6.78
N VAL A 168 -46.37 -25.36 -6.17
CA VAL A 168 -46.60 -25.90 -4.83
C VAL A 168 -46.36 -24.79 -3.82
N ASP A 169 -47.44 -24.36 -3.17
CA ASP A 169 -47.38 -23.52 -1.99
C ASP A 169 -46.78 -24.29 -0.81
N GLY A 170 -45.78 -23.68 -0.18
CA GLY A 170 -45.47 -23.88 1.23
C GLY A 170 -44.56 -25.05 1.57
N THR A 171 -43.25 -24.79 1.66
CA THR A 171 -42.44 -25.22 2.82
C THR A 171 -41.15 -24.38 2.92
N PRO A 172 -40.75 -23.92 4.12
CA PRO A 172 -39.61 -23.00 4.27
C PRO A 172 -38.27 -23.73 4.12
N ILE A 173 -37.37 -23.18 3.31
CA ILE A 173 -35.96 -23.60 3.28
C ILE A 173 -35.26 -22.91 4.47
N PRO A 174 -34.66 -23.64 5.42
CA PRO A 174 -33.82 -23.05 6.45
C PRO A 174 -32.38 -22.86 5.94
N GLY A 175 -31.89 -21.63 6.08
CA GLY A 175 -30.46 -21.35 6.21
C GLY A 175 -29.68 -21.19 4.91
N ASN A 176 -29.58 -19.95 4.45
CA ASN A 176 -28.33 -19.41 3.92
C ASN A 176 -28.27 -17.94 4.36
N ASP A 177 -27.53 -17.71 5.45
CA ASP A 177 -27.15 -16.38 5.90
C ASP A 177 -26.08 -15.83 4.94
N ASP A 178 -26.48 -14.92 4.06
CA ASP A 178 -25.56 -13.99 3.40
C ASP A 178 -25.51 -12.68 4.21
N PRO A 179 -24.33 -12.15 4.57
CA PRO A 179 -24.21 -10.83 5.17
C PRO A 179 -24.18 -9.77 4.06
N ALA A 180 -25.34 -9.21 3.75
CA ALA A 180 -25.45 -7.99 2.95
C ALA A 180 -26.23 -6.93 3.75
N ALA A 181 -25.57 -6.36 4.77
CA ALA A 181 -26.06 -5.18 5.44
C ALA A 181 -25.88 -3.96 4.53
N ALA A 182 -27.02 -3.46 4.05
CA ALA A 182 -27.15 -2.24 3.30
C ALA A 182 -26.68 -1.02 4.09
N SER A 183 -25.95 -0.17 3.38
CA SER A 183 -25.61 1.21 3.70
C SER A 183 -26.85 2.06 3.97
N SER A 184 -26.97 2.56 5.21
CA SER A 184 -27.90 3.62 5.59
C SER A 184 -27.15 4.96 5.67
N ILE A 185 -27.49 5.87 4.74
CA ILE A 185 -27.13 7.29 4.79
C ILE A 185 -28.28 8.03 5.49
N PRO A 186 -28.05 8.73 6.62
CA PRO A 186 -29.01 9.70 7.14
C PRO A 186 -28.66 11.09 6.60
N GLY A 187 -29.55 11.62 5.77
CA GLY A 187 -29.56 13.04 5.41
C GLY A 187 -29.96 13.88 6.63
N GLY A 188 -29.05 14.74 7.06
CA GLY A 188 -29.31 15.83 7.99
C GLY A 188 -28.98 17.15 7.31
N GLN A 189 -29.94 18.06 7.28
CA GLN A 189 -29.74 19.50 7.11
C GLN A 189 -31.07 20.25 7.36
N PRO A 190 -31.04 21.55 7.67
CA PRO A 190 -29.96 22.35 8.26
C PRO A 190 -30.16 22.63 9.76
#